data_AF-A0AA39MGB6-F1
#
_entry.id   AF-A0AA39MGB6-F1
#
_cell.length_a   1.000
_cell.length_b   1.000
_cell.length_c   1.000
_cell.angle_alpha   90.00
_cell.angle_beta   90.00
_cell.angle_gamma   90.00
#
_symmetry.space_group_name_H-M   'P 1'
#
loop_
_entity.id
_entity.type
_entity.pdbx_description
1 polymer ?
#
loop_
_entity_poly.entity_id
_entity_poly.type
_entity_poly.pdbx_seq_one_letter_code
_entity_poly.pdbx_strand_id
1 'polypeptide(L)' 'IIHGGLKPTNILIKDSGEACVSDWAMVEVQPSRNKEAHRYFSPEAWKGVS' A
#
# COMPACT_ATOMS: atom_id res chain seq x y z
N ILE A 1 -4.38 -4.69 -13.53
CA ILE A 1 -3.26 -4.92 -12.58
C ILE A 1 -3.60 -4.18 -11.31
N ILE A 2 -3.46 -4.80 -10.14
CA ILE A 2 -3.77 -4.20 -8.83
C ILE A 2 -2.45 -4.07 -8.06
N HIS A 3 -2.16 -2.89 -7.50
CA HIS A 3 -0.91 -2.61 -6.77
C HIS A 3 -0.82 -3.37 -5.43
N GLY A 4 -1.95 -3.60 -4.74
CA GLY A 4 -2.03 -4.41 -3.52
C GLY A 4 -1.54 -3.75 -2.23
N GLY A 5 -0.60 -2.79 -2.32
CA GLY A 5 -0.06 -2.09 -1.15
C GLY A 5 0.04 -0.56 -1.29
N LEU A 6 -0.95 0.08 -1.92
CA LEU A 6 -0.87 1.51 -2.22
C LEU A 6 -0.98 2.35 -0.93
N LYS A 7 0.07 3.13 -0.64
CA LYS A 7 0.17 4.02 0.53
C LYS A 7 1.04 5.24 0.18
N PRO A 8 0.94 6.37 0.91
CA PRO A 8 1.68 7.59 0.58
C PRO A 8 3.19 7.39 0.43
N THR A 9 3.81 6.54 1.24
CA THR A 9 5.25 6.23 1.16
C THR A 9 5.66 5.53 -0.14
N ASN A 10 4.70 4.97 -0.89
CA ASN A 10 4.95 4.32 -2.17
C ASN A 10 4.68 5.27 -3.35
N ILE A 11 4.27 6.52 -3.10
CA ILE A 11 4.16 7.59 -4.09
C ILE A 11 5.40 8.47 -3.99
N LEU A 12 6.24 8.43 -5.02
CA LEU A 12 7.42 9.27 -5.14
C LEU A 12 7.10 10.49 -5.99
N ILE A 13 7.73 11.62 -5.70
CA ILE A 13 7.59 12.85 -6.48
C ILE A 13 8.90 13.08 -7.23
N LYS A 14 8.81 13.23 -8.55
CA LYS A 14 9.96 13.62 -9.38
C LYS A 14 10.28 15.10 -9.20
N ASP A 15 11.47 15.51 -9.61
CA ASP A 15 11.86 16.92 -9.66
C ASP A 15 10.96 17.76 -10.59
N SER A 16 10.34 17.11 -11.59
CA SER A 16 9.32 17.72 -12.48
C SER A 16 7.98 17.98 -11.78
N GLY A 17 7.79 17.55 -10.52
CA GLY A 17 6.53 17.61 -9.79
C GLY A 17 5.55 16.48 -10.10
N GLU A 18 5.90 15.55 -10.98
CA GLU A 18 5.04 14.43 -11.33
C GLU A 18 5.06 13.34 -10.24
N ALA A 19 3.88 12.83 -9.88
CA ALA A 19 3.74 11.71 -8.96
C ALA A 19 3.99 10.38 -9.68
N CYS A 20 4.76 9.49 -9.05
CA CYS A 20 5.14 8.18 -9.57
C CYS A 20 4.83 7.09 -8.55
N VAL A 21 4.14 6.04 -8.97
CA VAL A 21 3.86 4.87 -8.13
C VAL A 21 5.08 3.94 -8.16
N SER A 22 5.55 3.54 -6.98
CA SER A 22 6.69 2.65 -6.76
C SER A 22 6.27 1.39 -6.01
N ASP A 23 7.20 0.45 -5.77
CA ASP A 23 6.95 -0.77 -4.98
C ASP A 23 5.87 -1.68 -5.59
N TRP A 24 5.96 -1.87 -6.91
CA TRP A 24 5.13 -2.80 -7.70
C TRP A 24 5.51 -4.27 -7.48
N ALA A 25 6.48 -4.56 -6.62
CA ALA A 25 6.82 -5.93 -6.26
C ALA A 25 5.54 -6.58 -5.75
N MET A 26 5.12 -7.68 -6.39
CA MET A 26 3.88 -8.38 -6.07
C MET A 26 3.90 -8.76 -4.59
N VAL A 27 3.31 -7.92 -3.77
CA VAL A 27 2.92 -8.28 -2.42
C VAL A 27 1.75 -9.24 -2.63
N GLU A 28 2.09 -10.51 -2.86
CA GLU A 28 1.29 -11.61 -2.31
C GLU A 28 0.87 -11.11 -0.93
N VAL A 29 -0.45 -10.89 -0.70
CA VAL A 29 -1.01 -10.06 0.37
C VAL A 29 -0.40 -10.47 1.71
N GLN A 30 0.80 -9.95 1.99
CA GLN A 30 1.55 -10.28 3.16
C GLN A 30 1.11 -9.23 4.15
N PRO A 31 0.56 -9.65 5.30
CA PRO A 31 0.19 -8.71 6.34
C PRO A 31 1.45 -7.89 6.61
N SER A 32 1.38 -6.61 6.27
CA SER A 32 2.55 -5.77 6.28
C SER A 32 3.17 -5.84 7.68
N ARG A 33 4.50 -5.88 7.78
CA ARG A 33 5.19 -5.77 9.08
C ARG A 33 4.93 -4.43 9.77
N ASN A 34 4.42 -3.44 9.04
CA ASN A 34 3.93 -2.20 9.61
C ASN A 34 2.57 -2.47 10.28
N LYS A 35 2.60 -2.38 11.62
CA LYS A 35 1.40 -2.54 12.46
C LYS A 35 0.30 -1.57 12.11
N GLU A 36 0.54 -0.47 11.39
CA GLU A 36 -0.49 0.50 10.99
C GLU A 36 -1.00 0.33 9.55
N ALA A 37 -0.49 -0.63 8.77
CA ALA A 37 -0.88 -0.78 7.36
C ALA A 37 -2.35 -1.18 7.19
N HIS A 38 -2.93 -1.73 8.24
CA HIS A 38 -4.33 -2.05 8.33
C HIS A 38 -5.23 -0.82 8.04
N ARG A 39 -4.75 0.41 8.28
CA ARG A 39 -5.47 1.66 7.96
C ARG A 39 -5.74 1.85 6.46
N TYR A 40 -5.01 1.15 5.61
CA TYR A 40 -5.14 1.22 4.15
C TYR A 40 -5.85 0.00 3.56
N PHE A 41 -6.33 -0.93 4.40
CA PHE A 41 -7.14 -2.05 3.95
C PHE A 41 -8.58 -1.62 3.71
N SER A 42 -9.21 -2.21 2.70
CA SER A 42 -10.63 -2.07 2.50
C SER A 42 -11.43 -2.78 3.60
N PRO A 43 -12.69 -2.39 3.85
CA PRO A 43 -13.52 -3.00 4.89
C PRO A 43 -13.67 -4.52 4.77
N GLU A 44 -13.70 -5.05 3.55
CA GLU A 44 -13.78 -6.49 3.28
C GLU A 44 -12.44 -7.23 3.45
N ALA A 45 -11.31 -6.53 3.30
CA ALA A 45 -9.98 -7.08 3.54
C ALA A 45 -9.61 -7.08 5.03
N TRP A 46 -10.13 -6.11 5.80
CA TRP A 46 -9.99 -6.04 7.25
C TRP A 46 -11.02 -6.93 7.96
N LYS A 47 -10.56 -7.97 8.66
CA LYS A 47 -11.47 -8.91 9.37
C LYS A 47 -11.80 -8.55 10.84
N GLY A 48 -11.40 -7.37 11.31
CA GLY A 48 -11.53 -6.99 12.71
C GLY A 48 -10.28 -7.37 13.50
N VAL A 49 -9.96 -6.60 14.54
CA VAL A 49 -9.12 -7.14 15.64
C VAL A 49 -9.91 -8.26 16.30
N SER A 50 -9.33 -9.45 16.35
CA SER A 50 -9.80 -10.53 17.23
C SER A 50 -9.53 -10.20 18.68
#